data_AF-A0A6S5C4R5-F1
#
_entry.id   AF-A0A6S5C4R5-F1
#
_cell.length_a   1.000
_cell.length_b   1.000
_cell.length_c   1.000
_cell.angle_alpha   90.00
_cell.angle_beta   90.00
_cell.angle_gamma   90.00
#
_symmetry.space_group_name_H-M   'P 1'
#
loop_
_entity.id
_entity.type
_entity.pdbx_description
1 polymer ?
#
loop_
_entity_poly.entity_id
_entity_poly.type
_entity_poly.pdbx_seq_one_letter_code
_entity_poly.pdbx_strand_id
1 'polypeptide(L)' 'MDIDGGKFTVIAENNGPQNIYVESVTINGKPLGENLTFNHSDILAGGELKFIMTAQKPTGSDNK' A
#
# COMPACT_ATOMS: atom_id res chain seq x y z
N MET A 1 -3.43 -25.75 -13.33
CA MET A 1 -3.07 -25.63 -11.90
C MET A 1 -4.06 -24.66 -11.31
N ASP A 2 -4.99 -25.15 -10.49
CA ASP A 2 -5.80 -24.28 -9.65
C ASP A 2 -4.83 -23.64 -8.65
N ILE A 3 -4.58 -22.33 -8.82
CA ILE A 3 -3.97 -21.56 -7.75
C ILE A 3 -5.05 -21.41 -6.69
N ASP A 4 -4.93 -22.16 -5.60
CA ASP A 4 -5.73 -21.92 -4.40
C ASP A 4 -5.54 -20.44 -4.06
N GLY A 5 -6.61 -19.65 -4.17
CA GLY A 5 -6.50 -18.19 -4.25
C GLY A 5 -5.72 -17.63 -3.08
N GLY A 6 -4.60 -16.95 -3.34
CA GLY A 6 -3.76 -16.44 -2.28
C GLY A 6 -4.48 -15.38 -1.45
N LYS A 7 -4.30 -15.41 -0.12
CA LYS A 7 -4.84 -14.37 0.77
C LYS A 7 -3.99 -13.11 0.65
N PHE A 8 -4.59 -12.03 0.17
CA PHE A 8 -3.98 -10.70 0.16
C PHE A 8 -4.51 -9.86 1.33
N THR A 9 -3.60 -9.30 2.13
CA THR A 9 -3.94 -8.53 3.33
C THR A 9 -3.65 -7.05 3.12
N VAL A 10 -4.56 -6.18 3.53
CA VAL A 10 -4.34 -4.73 3.56
C VAL A 10 -4.24 -4.27 5.00
N ILE A 11 -3.12 -3.63 5.34
CA ILE A 11 -2.84 -3.11 6.68
C ILE A 11 -2.75 -1.58 6.60
N ALA A 12 -3.49 -0.88 7.46
CA ALA A 12 -3.38 0.55 7.64
C ALA A 12 -2.90 0.83 9.07
N GLU A 13 -1.58 0.90 9.24
CA GLU A 13 -0.95 1.17 10.52
C GLU A 13 -1.15 2.64 10.90
N ASN A 14 -1.47 2.89 12.18
CA ASN A 14 -1.74 4.24 12.70
C ASN A 14 -2.99 4.92 12.10
N ASN A 15 -3.90 4.18 11.46
CA ASN A 15 -5.14 4.73 10.93
C ASN A 15 -6.06 5.22 12.07
N GLY A 16 -6.65 6.41 11.90
CA GLY A 16 -7.57 6.98 12.88
C GLY A 16 -8.20 8.29 12.40
N PRO A 17 -9.10 8.91 13.19
CA PRO A 17 -9.85 10.10 12.76
C PRO A 17 -8.97 11.29 12.35
N GLN A 18 -7.74 11.36 12.87
CA GLN A 18 -6.76 12.40 12.53
C GLN A 18 -5.78 11.93 11.45
N ASN A 19 -5.45 10.63 11.41
CA ASN A 19 -4.41 10.07 10.56
C ASN A 19 -5.03 9.47 9.29
N ILE A 20 -5.50 10.36 8.42
CA ILE A 20 -6.25 9.99 7.21
C ILE A 20 -5.40 9.95 5.94
N TYR A 21 -4.13 10.36 6.01
CA TYR A 21 -3.25 10.41 4.85
C TYR A 21 -2.25 9.27 4.86
N VAL A 22 -1.81 8.85 3.67
CA VAL A 22 -0.72 7.89 3.52
C VAL A 22 0.61 8.62 3.62
N GLU A 23 1.45 8.20 4.56
CA GLU A 23 2.85 8.64 4.68
C GLU A 23 3.76 7.79 3.80
N SER A 24 3.58 6.46 3.84
CA SER A 24 4.32 5.52 3.02
C SER A 24 3.49 4.26 2.77
N VAL A 25 3.86 3.54 1.71
CA VAL A 25 3.21 2.29 1.31
C VAL A 25 4.24 1.27 0.81
N THR A 26 4.06 0.02 1.21
CA THR A 26 4.84 -1.11 0.70
C THR A 26 3.93 -2.23 0.20
N ILE A 27 4.31 -2.87 -0.90
CA ILE A 27 3.73 -4.12 -1.38
C ILE A 27 4.74 -5.25 -1.17
N ASN A 28 4.33 -6.30 -0.47
CA ASN A 28 5.17 -7.47 -0.17
C ASN A 28 6.55 -7.07 0.41
N GLY A 29 6.56 -6.08 1.30
CA GLY A 29 7.76 -5.56 1.97
C GLY A 29 8.64 -4.61 1.15
N LYS A 30 8.26 -4.27 -0.09
CA LYS A 30 9.00 -3.33 -0.95
C LYS A 30 8.22 -2.03 -1.14
N PRO A 31 8.88 -0.85 -1.19
CA PRO A 31 8.20 0.41 -1.48
C PRO A 31 7.37 0.32 -2.76
N LEU A 32 6.15 0.83 -2.72
CA LEU A 32 5.35 0.96 -3.93
C LEU A 32 5.98 2.01 -4.85
N GLY A 33 5.99 1.76 -6.15
CA GLY A 33 6.60 2.68 -7.11
C GLY A 33 5.91 4.05 -7.14
N GLU A 34 6.56 5.02 -7.82
CA GLU A 34 6.14 6.43 -7.85
C GLU A 34 4.69 6.65 -8.31
N ASN A 35 4.20 5.79 -9.21
CA ASN A 35 2.83 5.88 -9.73
C ASN A 35 1.77 5.35 -8.75
N LEU A 36 2.19 4.78 -7.62
CA LEU A 36 1.31 4.16 -6.62
C LEU A 36 0.41 3.06 -7.20
N THR A 37 0.93 2.32 -8.19
CA THR A 37 0.25 1.19 -8.83
C THR A 37 1.05 -0.09 -8.68
N PHE A 38 0.34 -1.21 -8.72
CA PHE A 38 0.90 -2.56 -8.75
C PHE A 38 0.09 -3.43 -9.71
N ASN A 39 0.69 -4.51 -10.20
CA ASN A 39 0.04 -5.40 -11.14
C ASN A 39 -0.85 -6.41 -10.41
N HIS A 40 -1.88 -6.92 -11.10
CA HIS A 40 -2.69 -8.01 -10.57
C HIS A 40 -1.85 -9.25 -10.23
N SER A 41 -0.77 -9.51 -10.98
CA SER A 41 0.18 -10.59 -10.69
C SER A 41 0.85 -10.49 -9.33
N ASP A 42 0.99 -9.28 -8.78
CA ASP A 42 1.70 -9.04 -7.52
C ASP A 42 0.88 -9.49 -6.29
N ILE A 43 -0.43 -9.75 -6.49
CA ILE A 43 -1.38 -10.13 -5.42
C ILE A 43 -1.97 -11.54 -5.60
N LEU A 44 -1.80 -12.17 -6.76
CA LEU A 44 -2.39 -13.49 -7.08
C LEU A 44 -1.95 -14.60 -6.11
N ALA A 45 -0.68 -14.58 -5.71
CA ALA A 45 -0.13 -15.54 -4.74
C ALA A 45 -0.45 -15.17 -3.27
N GLY A 46 -1.21 -14.10 -3.05
CA GLY A 46 -1.43 -13.51 -1.73
C GLY A 46 -0.35 -12.47 -1.41
N GLY A 47 -0.23 -12.13 -0.13
CA GLY A 47 0.76 -11.16 0.36
C GLY A 47 0.15 -10.00 1.13
N GLU A 48 0.82 -8.85 1.10
CA GLU A 48 0.46 -7.70 1.93
C GLU A 48 0.67 -6.36 1.22
N LEU A 49 -0.32 -5.47 1.35
CA LEU A 49 -0.19 -4.03 1.13
C LEU A 49 -0.25 -3.32 2.48
N LYS A 50 0.85 -2.69 2.87
CA LYS A 50 0.97 -2.00 4.16
C LYS A 50 1.08 -0.50 3.96
N PHE A 51 0.16 0.24 4.56
CA PHE A 51 0.17 1.69 4.65
C PHE A 51 0.62 2.12 6.04
N ILE A 52 1.46 3.15 6.11
CA ILE A 52 1.68 3.94 7.32
C ILE A 52 0.86 5.23 7.18
N MET A 53 -0.04 5.47 8.13
CA MET A 53 -0.96 6.61 8.08
C MET A 53 -0.47 7.78 8.93
N THR A 54 -0.75 9.01 8.47
CA THR A 54 -0.34 10.26 9.11
C THR A 54 -1.45 11.33 9.06
N ALA A 55 -1.41 12.28 10.00
CA ALA A 55 -2.26 13.48 9.98
C ALA A 55 -1.73 14.57 9.04
N GLN A 56 -0.45 14.49 8.64
CA GLN A 56 0.14 15.44 7.74
C GLN A 56 -0.37 15.21 6.31
N LYS A 57 -1.11 16.17 5.76
CA LYS A 57 -1.46 16.15 4.35
C LYS A 57 -0.17 16.13 3.53
N PRO A 58 0.02 15.16 2.63
CA PRO A 58 1.08 15.20 1.65
C PRO A 58 0.87 16.48 0.84
N THR A 59 1.79 17.43 0.95
CA THR A 59 1.84 18.54 0.01
C THR A 59 2.25 17.93 -1.31
N GLY A 60 1.42 18.05 -2.34
CA GLY A 60 1.81 17.60 -3.68
C GLY A 60 3.03 18.42 -4.12
N SER A 61 4.23 17.95 -3.82
CA SER A 61 5.46 18.46 -4.39
C SER A 61 5.71 17.66 -5.65
N ASP A 62 5.29 18.24 -6.78
CA ASP A 62 6.24 18.71 -7.78
C ASP A 62 7.62 18.03 -7.70
N ASN A 63 7.67 16.78 -8.13
CA ASN A 63 8.85 16.16 -8.71
C ASN A 63 8.35 15.23 -9.81
N LYS A 64 8.08 15.87 -10.95
CA LYS A 64 8.15 15.24 -12.27
C LYS A 64 9.61 15.25 -12.73
#